data_AF-A0A352X5U4-F1
#
_entry.id   AF-A0A352X5U4-F1
#
_cell.length_a   1.000
_cell.length_b   1.000
_cell.length_c   1.000
_cell.angle_alpha   90.00
_cell.angle_beta   90.00
_cell.angle_gamma   90.00
#
_symmetry.space_group_name_H-M   'P 1'
#
loop_
_entity.id
_entity.type
_entity.pdbx_description
1 polymer ?
#
loop_
_entity_poly.entity_id
_entity_poly.type
_entity_poly.pdbx_seq_one_letter_code
_entity_poly.pdbx_strand_id
1 'polypeptide(L)'
;VLIAASNTPIYYAKDFVNQLLKSAKERARKLKKVGYSGGTVDVMALKSVTMISSDVKGFRQEALFKKIKPNLKLYATPYTLHELGGLIASIAALKTAKFPKSQLYQIRSLLERGKHTAILNYRYFRTRLKQGKSQLEEQFEQAWCQAKSNEGNLAPWMYDDGKIDPKNPEDPFYETIWRDMVDLYEFVATEDDNILESEPAKMEVKS
;
A
#
# COMPACT_ATOMS: atom_id res chain seq x y z
N VAL A 1 -9.49 1.82 8.80
CA VAL A 1 -10.11 2.75 7.84
C VAL A 1 -10.70 1.94 6.71
N LEU A 2 -11.98 2.14 6.41
CA LEU A 2 -12.63 1.51 5.26
C LEU A 2 -12.94 2.60 4.24
N ILE A 3 -12.48 2.41 3.01
CA ILE A 3 -12.84 3.23 1.85
C ILE A 3 -13.77 2.38 1.00
N ALA A 4 -14.97 2.87 0.74
CA ALA A 4 -16.00 2.11 0.03
C ALA A 4 -16.88 3.02 -0.82
N ALA A 5 -17.55 2.44 -1.82
CA ALA A 5 -18.52 3.16 -2.63
C ALA A 5 -19.68 3.66 -1.76
N SER A 6 -20.27 4.80 -2.12
CA SER A 6 -21.36 5.44 -1.38
C SER A 6 -22.62 4.57 -1.23
N ASN A 7 -22.81 3.62 -2.14
CA ASN A 7 -23.92 2.66 -2.12
C ASN A 7 -23.62 1.38 -1.32
N THR A 8 -22.47 1.29 -0.65
CA THR A 8 -22.13 0.12 0.17
C THR A 8 -23.09 0.03 1.36
N PRO A 9 -23.80 -1.09 1.57
CA PRO A 9 -24.71 -1.21 2.69
C PRO A 9 -24.00 -1.05 4.04
N ILE A 10 -24.57 -0.23 4.92
CA ILE A 10 -23.94 0.19 6.19
C ILE A 10 -23.60 -1.01 7.08
N TYR A 11 -24.46 -2.04 7.10
CA TYR A 11 -24.22 -3.23 7.93
C TYR A 11 -22.95 -3.98 7.50
N TYR A 12 -22.69 -4.09 6.18
CA TYR A 12 -21.44 -4.65 5.69
C TYR A 12 -20.26 -3.76 6.06
N ALA A 13 -20.36 -2.45 5.81
CA ALA A 13 -19.30 -1.51 6.16
C ALA A 13 -18.91 -1.60 7.65
N LYS A 14 -19.90 -1.71 8.55
CA LYS A 14 -19.68 -1.88 9.98
C LYS A 14 -18.94 -3.19 10.29
N ASP A 15 -19.32 -4.29 9.67
CA ASP A 15 -18.65 -5.57 9.86
C ASP A 15 -17.19 -5.52 9.41
N PHE A 16 -16.93 -4.99 8.21
CA PHE A 16 -15.57 -4.79 7.70
C PHE A 16 -14.72 -3.91 8.63
N VAL A 17 -15.26 -2.79 9.09
CA VAL A 17 -14.54 -1.91 10.04
C VAL A 17 -14.19 -2.65 11.33
N ASN A 18 -15.08 -3.50 11.85
CA ASN A 18 -14.79 -4.31 13.02
C ASN A 18 -13.68 -5.34 12.76
N GLN A 19 -13.67 -5.97 11.59
CA GLN A 19 -12.61 -6.91 11.19
C GLN A 19 -11.25 -6.20 11.04
N LEU A 20 -11.22 -5.03 10.40
CA LEU A 20 -10.02 -4.18 10.29
C LEU A 20 -9.52 -3.74 11.68
N LEU A 21 -10.42 -3.37 12.59
CA LEU A 21 -10.05 -3.02 13.96
C LEU A 21 -9.42 -4.21 14.72
N LYS A 22 -9.97 -5.41 14.54
CA LYS A 22 -9.38 -6.63 15.11
C LYS A 22 -7.98 -6.88 14.55
N SER A 23 -7.80 -6.77 13.23
CA SER A 23 -6.50 -6.95 12.58
C SER A 23 -5.45 -5.93 13.04
N ALA A 24 -5.82 -4.65 13.16
CA ALA A 24 -4.95 -3.62 13.73
C ALA A 24 -4.54 -3.98 15.18
N LYS A 25 -5.50 -4.34 16.04
CA LYS A 25 -5.21 -4.76 17.42
C LYS A 25 -4.29 -5.97 17.49
N GLU A 26 -4.43 -6.93 16.58
CA GLU A 26 -3.53 -8.08 16.48
C GLU A 26 -2.10 -7.64 16.16
N ARG A 27 -1.90 -6.75 15.18
CA ARG A 27 -0.58 -6.18 14.85
C ARG A 27 0.01 -5.44 16.05
N ALA A 28 -0.76 -4.57 16.71
CA ALA A 28 -0.30 -3.85 17.90
C ALA A 28 0.14 -4.81 19.03
N ARG A 29 -0.60 -5.90 19.26
CA ARG A 29 -0.23 -6.92 20.26
C ARG A 29 1.07 -7.64 19.88
N LYS A 30 1.28 -7.98 18.60
CA LYS A 30 2.53 -8.58 18.12
C LYS A 30 3.70 -7.61 18.35
N LEU A 31 3.54 -6.35 17.97
CA LEU A 31 4.56 -5.31 18.10
C LEU A 31 4.90 -4.97 19.56
N LYS A 32 3.94 -5.06 20.48
CA LYS A 32 4.19 -4.89 21.92
C LYS A 32 5.20 -5.90 22.48
N LYS A 33 5.26 -7.11 21.91
CA LYS A 33 6.23 -8.14 22.31
C LYS A 33 7.67 -7.77 21.97
N VAL A 34 7.88 -6.93 20.96
CA VAL A 34 9.20 -6.42 20.54
C VAL A 34 9.44 -4.97 21.03
N GLY A 35 8.68 -4.53 22.04
CA GLY A 35 8.87 -3.23 22.70
C GLY A 35 8.12 -2.05 22.09
N TYR A 36 7.41 -2.22 20.97
CA TYR A 36 6.66 -1.13 20.34
C TYR A 36 5.25 -0.99 20.93
N SER A 37 4.96 0.16 21.53
CA SER A 37 3.66 0.43 22.22
C SER A 37 2.77 1.47 21.51
N GLY A 38 3.04 1.75 20.23
CA GLY A 38 2.24 2.71 19.45
C GLY A 38 0.95 2.14 18.85
N GLY A 39 0.13 3.04 18.32
CA GLY A 39 -1.09 2.69 17.60
C GLY A 39 -0.82 2.05 16.24
N THR A 40 -1.77 1.25 15.76
CA THR A 40 -1.75 0.69 14.41
C THR A 40 -3.09 0.92 13.73
N VAL A 41 -3.06 0.99 12.40
CA VAL A 41 -4.20 1.26 11.54
C VAL A 41 -4.20 0.23 10.43
N ASP A 42 -5.32 -0.46 10.30
CA ASP A 42 -5.59 -1.30 9.14
C ASP A 42 -6.47 -0.55 8.14
N VAL A 43 -6.21 -0.72 6.85
CA VAL A 43 -6.86 0.01 5.77
C VAL A 43 -7.31 -0.98 4.69
N MET A 44 -8.50 -0.75 4.13
CA MET A 44 -8.98 -1.49 2.96
C MET A 44 -9.85 -0.59 2.08
N ALA A 45 -9.58 -0.60 0.78
CA ALA A 45 -10.41 0.04 -0.23
C ALA A 45 -11.25 -1.01 -0.99
N LEU A 46 -12.56 -0.96 -0.84
CA LEU A 46 -13.51 -1.83 -1.52
C LEU A 46 -13.86 -1.28 -2.90
N LYS A 47 -13.54 -2.06 -3.95
CA LYS A 47 -13.86 -1.71 -5.35
C LYS A 47 -15.22 -2.23 -5.81
N SER A 48 -15.77 -3.23 -5.13
CA SER A 48 -17.09 -3.79 -5.44
C SER A 48 -17.68 -4.48 -4.21
N VAL A 49 -19.01 -4.46 -4.13
CA VAL A 49 -19.82 -5.22 -3.16
C VAL A 49 -19.62 -6.73 -3.33
N THR A 50 -19.17 -7.21 -4.49
CA THR A 50 -18.87 -8.64 -4.71
C THR A 50 -17.57 -9.11 -4.03
N MET A 51 -16.72 -8.20 -3.56
CA MET A 51 -15.57 -8.54 -2.71
C MET A 51 -15.98 -8.90 -1.26
N ILE A 52 -17.29 -8.91 -0.96
CA ILE A 52 -17.88 -9.16 0.36
C ILE A 52 -18.00 -10.67 0.67
N SER A 53 -17.06 -11.50 0.23
CA SER A 53 -17.05 -12.91 0.63
C SER A 53 -16.49 -13.05 2.06
N SER A 54 -17.35 -12.78 3.02
CA SER A 54 -17.35 -13.17 4.46
C SER A 54 -16.22 -12.70 5.40
N ASP A 55 -14.96 -12.57 5.00
CA ASP A 55 -13.87 -12.19 5.93
C ASP A 55 -12.66 -11.54 5.25
N VAL A 56 -12.16 -10.42 5.81
CA VAL A 56 -11.00 -9.65 5.34
C VAL A 56 -9.74 -10.51 5.33
N LYS A 57 -9.55 -11.31 6.39
CA LYS A 57 -8.35 -12.14 6.52
C LYS A 57 -8.36 -13.25 5.47
N GLY A 58 -9.48 -13.93 5.28
CA GLY A 58 -9.69 -14.90 4.20
C GLY A 58 -9.40 -14.30 2.82
N PHE A 59 -10.02 -13.17 2.49
CA PHE A 59 -9.78 -12.47 1.23
C PHE A 59 -8.29 -12.15 1.01
N ARG A 60 -7.60 -11.62 2.02
CA ARG A 60 -6.18 -11.29 1.92
C ARG A 60 -5.32 -12.54 1.69
N GLN A 61 -5.64 -13.65 2.34
CA GLN A 61 -4.92 -14.90 2.15
C GLN A 61 -5.13 -15.50 0.76
N GLU A 62 -6.35 -15.47 0.24
CA GLU A 62 -6.67 -16.06 -1.07
C GLU A 62 -6.23 -15.17 -2.24
N ALA A 63 -6.55 -13.87 -2.17
CA ALA A 63 -6.33 -12.95 -3.28
C ALA A 63 -4.93 -12.31 -3.25
N LEU A 64 -4.39 -12.03 -2.06
CA LEU A 64 -3.20 -11.19 -1.89
C LEU A 64 -1.97 -11.92 -1.38
N PHE A 65 -2.07 -13.21 -1.06
CA PHE A 65 -0.91 -14.02 -0.69
C PHE A 65 -0.67 -15.11 -1.74
N LYS A 66 0.54 -15.13 -2.31
CA LYS A 66 0.94 -16.09 -3.35
C LYS A 66 2.00 -17.03 -2.78
N LYS A 67 1.62 -18.29 -2.60
CA LYS A 67 2.50 -19.40 -2.21
C LYS A 67 3.34 -19.90 -3.39
N ILE A 68 4.16 -19.02 -3.93
CA ILE A 68 5.20 -19.37 -4.92
C ILE A 68 6.57 -19.33 -4.23
N LYS A 69 7.65 -19.77 -4.88
CA LYS A 69 9.01 -19.64 -4.32
C LYS A 69 9.69 -18.40 -4.89
N PRO A 70 9.96 -17.34 -4.09
CA PRO A 70 9.62 -17.12 -2.68
C PRO A 70 8.17 -16.68 -2.45
N ASN A 71 7.64 -16.85 -1.23
CA ASN A 71 6.28 -16.44 -0.88
C ASN A 71 6.11 -14.92 -1.08
N LEU A 72 5.00 -14.51 -1.71
CA LEU A 72 4.72 -13.09 -1.98
C LEU A 72 3.43 -12.63 -1.32
N LYS A 73 3.51 -11.55 -0.55
CA LYS A 73 2.38 -10.88 0.09
C LYS A 73 2.18 -9.52 -0.58
N LEU A 74 1.07 -9.36 -1.28
CA LEU A 74 0.82 -8.21 -2.16
C LEU A 74 0.25 -6.98 -1.43
N TYR A 75 0.45 -6.89 -0.12
CA TYR A 75 -0.02 -5.82 0.77
C TYR A 75 0.85 -5.80 2.03
N ALA A 76 0.89 -4.68 2.76
CA ALA A 76 1.66 -4.56 4.00
C ALA A 76 0.82 -4.19 5.23
N THR A 77 -0.44 -3.79 5.05
CA THR A 77 -1.36 -3.50 6.17
C THR A 77 -1.45 -4.68 7.16
N PRO A 78 -1.62 -4.44 8.47
CA PRO A 78 -1.80 -3.14 9.14
C PRO A 78 -0.49 -2.37 9.40
N TYR A 79 -0.57 -1.04 9.39
CA TYR A 79 0.57 -0.13 9.59
C TYR A 79 0.60 0.44 11.01
N THR A 80 1.79 0.72 11.53
CA THR A 80 2.01 1.66 12.63
C THR A 80 1.68 3.08 12.19
N LEU A 81 1.50 4.01 13.14
CA LEU A 81 1.32 5.43 12.80
C LEU A 81 2.53 6.02 12.04
N HIS A 82 3.74 5.55 12.35
CA HIS A 82 4.95 5.94 11.65
C HIS A 82 4.96 5.44 10.19
N GLU A 83 4.69 4.14 10.00
CA GLU A 83 4.58 3.52 8.67
C GLU A 83 3.46 4.17 7.84
N LEU A 84 2.34 4.54 8.46
CA LEU A 84 1.25 5.24 7.76
C LEU A 84 1.68 6.61 7.23
N GLY A 85 2.46 7.36 8.01
CA GLY A 85 3.06 8.62 7.54
C GLY A 85 4.01 8.38 6.36
N GLY A 86 4.84 7.34 6.43
CA GLY A 86 5.70 6.92 5.32
C GLY A 86 4.91 6.54 4.06
N LEU A 87 3.77 5.85 4.21
CA LEU A 87 2.93 5.44 3.08
C LEU A 87 2.35 6.67 2.36
N ILE A 88 1.85 7.64 3.13
CA ILE A 88 1.34 8.91 2.61
C ILE A 88 2.47 9.66 1.86
N ALA A 89 3.67 9.72 2.44
CA ALA A 89 4.83 10.33 1.81
C ALA A 89 5.25 9.61 0.50
N SER A 90 5.22 8.28 0.47
CA SER A 90 5.49 7.51 -0.76
C SER A 90 4.45 7.79 -1.86
N ILE A 91 3.16 7.89 -1.49
CA ILE A 91 2.09 8.24 -2.44
C ILE A 91 2.27 9.67 -2.96
N ALA A 92 2.59 10.62 -2.08
CA ALA A 92 2.91 11.99 -2.47
C ALA A 92 4.10 12.04 -3.44
N ALA A 93 5.17 11.28 -3.18
CA ALA A 93 6.32 11.18 -4.07
C ALA A 93 5.95 10.63 -5.46
N LEU A 94 5.05 9.64 -5.55
CA LEU A 94 4.52 9.15 -6.82
C LEU A 94 3.75 10.22 -7.61
N LYS A 95 2.94 11.03 -6.90
CA LYS A 95 2.23 12.17 -7.49
C LYS A 95 3.20 13.25 -8.00
N THR A 96 4.16 13.67 -7.18
CA THR A 96 5.21 14.64 -7.56
C THR A 96 6.04 14.17 -8.75
N ALA A 97 6.36 12.87 -8.80
CA ALA A 97 7.07 12.27 -9.92
C ALA A 97 6.25 12.21 -11.22
N LYS A 98 4.96 12.57 -11.18
CA LYS A 98 3.99 12.38 -12.25
C LYS A 98 4.04 10.95 -12.78
N PHE A 99 4.15 9.98 -11.85
CA PHE A 99 4.27 8.58 -12.20
C PHE A 99 3.04 8.17 -13.02
N PRO A 100 3.19 7.66 -14.27
CA PRO A 100 2.04 7.40 -15.11
C PRO A 100 1.07 6.41 -14.46
N LYS A 101 -0.21 6.78 -14.30
CA LYS A 101 -1.24 5.92 -13.69
C LYS A 101 -1.27 4.53 -14.34
N SER A 102 -1.17 4.47 -15.66
CA SER A 102 -1.11 3.19 -16.40
C SER A 102 0.04 2.30 -15.95
N GLN A 103 1.24 2.84 -15.73
CA GLN A 103 2.40 2.11 -15.23
C GLN A 103 2.23 1.69 -13.77
N LEU A 104 1.62 2.54 -12.95
CA LEU A 104 1.31 2.25 -11.54
C LEU A 104 0.36 1.04 -11.42
N TYR A 105 -0.71 1.01 -12.22
CA TYR A 105 -1.60 -0.15 -12.33
C TYR A 105 -0.93 -1.35 -12.99
N GLN A 106 -0.04 -1.14 -13.96
CA GLN A 106 0.71 -2.21 -14.60
C GLN A 106 1.62 -2.93 -13.59
N ILE A 107 2.35 -2.21 -12.74
CA ILE A 107 3.20 -2.80 -11.70
C ILE A 107 2.37 -3.71 -10.80
N ARG A 108 1.15 -3.29 -10.40
CA ARG A 108 0.26 -4.15 -9.61
C ARG A 108 0.04 -5.53 -10.25
N SER A 109 -0.18 -5.59 -11.56
CA SER A 109 -0.33 -6.88 -12.27
C SER A 109 0.98 -7.66 -12.35
N LEU A 110 2.12 -6.98 -12.38
CA LEU A 110 3.45 -7.60 -12.47
C LEU A 110 3.89 -8.19 -11.13
N LEU A 111 3.44 -7.62 -10.01
CA LEU A 111 3.68 -8.18 -8.67
C LEU A 111 3.15 -9.61 -8.55
N GLU A 112 2.01 -9.90 -9.18
CA GLU A 112 1.41 -11.24 -9.19
C GLU A 112 2.22 -12.26 -10.02
N ARG A 113 3.02 -11.78 -10.99
CA ARG A 113 3.83 -12.64 -11.87
C ARG A 113 5.17 -13.07 -11.26
N GLY A 114 5.58 -12.42 -10.16
CA GLY A 114 6.77 -12.81 -9.43
C GLY A 114 7.72 -11.66 -9.10
N LYS A 115 8.61 -11.93 -8.13
CA LYS A 115 9.55 -10.95 -7.59
C LYS A 115 10.41 -10.29 -8.67
N HIS A 116 11.12 -11.09 -9.47
CA HIS A 116 12.06 -10.59 -10.48
C HIS A 116 11.37 -9.76 -11.57
N THR A 117 10.20 -10.22 -12.04
CA THR A 117 9.39 -9.50 -13.03
C THR A 117 9.01 -8.12 -12.53
N ALA A 118 8.53 -8.01 -11.29
CA ALA A 118 8.16 -6.73 -10.70
C ALA A 118 9.38 -5.81 -10.51
N ILE A 119 10.51 -6.32 -10.03
CA ILE A 119 11.74 -5.52 -9.84
C ILE A 119 12.22 -4.94 -11.18
N LEU A 120 12.34 -5.77 -12.21
CA LEU A 120 12.84 -5.35 -13.52
C LEU A 120 11.98 -4.23 -14.11
N ASN A 121 10.65 -4.41 -14.09
CA ASN A 121 9.73 -3.46 -14.67
C ASN A 121 9.61 -2.18 -13.84
N TYR A 122 9.59 -2.27 -12.51
CA TYR A 122 9.64 -1.09 -11.64
C TYR A 122 10.87 -0.24 -11.95
N ARG A 123 12.06 -0.86 -11.96
CA ARG A 123 13.31 -0.15 -12.27
C ARG A 123 13.31 0.46 -13.66
N TYR A 124 12.76 -0.24 -14.65
CA TYR A 124 12.60 0.28 -16.00
C TYR A 124 11.70 1.53 -16.04
N PHE A 125 10.56 1.52 -15.36
CA PHE A 125 9.69 2.71 -15.28
C PHE A 125 10.36 3.85 -14.50
N ARG A 126 11.02 3.51 -13.39
CA ARG A 126 11.71 4.43 -12.50
C ARG A 126 12.83 5.22 -13.18
N THR A 127 13.63 4.58 -14.03
CA THR A 127 14.70 5.26 -14.79
C THR A 127 14.16 6.21 -15.87
N ARG A 128 12.97 5.91 -16.41
CA ARG A 128 12.30 6.69 -17.45
C ARG A 128 11.50 7.89 -16.94
N LEU A 129 11.33 8.04 -15.62
CA LEU A 129 10.72 9.24 -15.06
C LEU A 129 11.51 10.49 -15.48
N LYS A 130 10.83 11.63 -15.63
CA LYS A 130 11.49 12.90 -15.97
C LYS A 130 11.80 13.75 -14.74
N GLN A 131 11.00 13.60 -13.68
CA GLN A 131 11.07 14.35 -12.44
C GLN A 131 10.71 13.45 -11.24
N GLY A 132 10.89 13.96 -10.03
CA GLY A 132 10.52 13.25 -8.79
C GLY A 132 11.31 11.97 -8.51
N LYS A 133 12.43 11.77 -9.23
CA LYS A 133 13.29 10.59 -9.07
C LYS A 133 13.82 10.49 -7.65
N SER A 134 14.56 11.50 -7.21
CA SER A 134 15.19 11.51 -5.89
C SER A 134 14.16 11.38 -4.76
N GLN A 135 13.03 12.07 -4.87
CA GLN A 135 11.95 11.98 -3.89
C GLN A 135 11.36 10.57 -3.81
N LEU A 136 11.11 9.92 -4.96
CA LEU A 136 10.61 8.54 -4.98
C LEU A 136 11.66 7.55 -4.45
N GLU A 137 12.93 7.79 -4.73
CA GLU A 137 14.00 6.98 -4.17
C GLU A 137 14.07 7.09 -2.65
N GLU A 138 14.06 8.30 -2.11
CA GLU A 138 14.09 8.55 -0.67
C GLU A 138 12.83 8.02 0.04
N GLN A 139 11.65 8.47 -0.41
CA GLN A 139 10.39 8.24 0.30
C GLN A 139 9.79 6.85 0.06
N PHE A 140 10.22 6.13 -0.98
CA PHE A 140 9.74 4.78 -1.28
C PHE A 140 10.87 3.72 -1.26
N GLU A 141 11.90 3.89 -2.10
CA GLU A 141 12.90 2.82 -2.28
C GLU A 141 13.78 2.64 -1.04
N GLN A 142 14.31 3.73 -0.50
CA GLN A 142 15.21 3.72 0.65
C GLN A 142 14.45 3.57 1.97
N ALA A 143 13.27 4.18 2.08
CA ALA A 143 12.45 4.08 3.29
C ALA A 143 11.89 2.67 3.53
N TRP A 144 11.61 1.91 2.46
CA TRP A 144 10.90 0.63 2.57
C TRP A 144 11.68 -0.56 2.02
N CYS A 145 12.31 -0.41 0.86
CA CYS A 145 12.71 -1.53 0.02
C CYS A 145 14.20 -1.91 0.18
N GLN A 146 14.84 -1.61 1.30
CA GLN A 146 16.26 -1.93 1.51
C GLN A 146 16.50 -3.44 1.50
N ALA A 147 17.57 -3.88 0.84
CA ALA A 147 17.97 -5.27 0.82
C ALA A 147 18.68 -5.66 2.13
N LYS A 148 18.43 -6.86 2.65
CA LYS A 148 19.14 -7.38 3.84
C LYS A 148 20.57 -7.85 3.53
N SER A 149 20.86 -8.22 2.28
CA SER A 149 22.10 -8.93 1.91
C SER A 149 23.14 -8.06 1.20
N ASN A 150 22.80 -6.84 0.80
CA ASN A 150 23.67 -5.90 0.12
C ASN A 150 23.20 -4.46 0.35
N GLU A 151 23.94 -3.48 -0.15
CA GLU A 151 23.60 -2.05 -0.07
C GLU A 151 22.58 -1.61 -1.14
N GLY A 152 21.88 -2.55 -1.76
CA GLY A 152 20.90 -2.27 -2.81
C GLY A 152 19.46 -2.17 -2.31
N ASN A 153 18.54 -1.83 -3.21
CA ASN A 153 17.11 -1.91 -2.96
C ASN A 153 16.45 -3.06 -3.74
N LEU A 154 15.36 -3.58 -3.19
CA LEU A 154 14.51 -4.64 -3.73
C LEU A 154 13.21 -4.09 -4.32
N ALA A 155 13.13 -2.78 -4.57
CA ALA A 155 11.90 -2.12 -4.98
C ALA A 155 11.24 -2.85 -6.17
N PRO A 156 9.94 -3.18 -6.10
CA PRO A 156 8.96 -2.67 -5.12
C PRO A 156 8.74 -3.55 -3.88
N TRP A 157 9.68 -4.44 -3.52
CA TRP A 157 9.53 -5.42 -2.45
C TRP A 157 10.29 -5.07 -1.17
N MET A 158 9.76 -5.58 -0.07
CA MET A 158 10.34 -5.61 1.27
C MET A 158 10.46 -7.07 1.72
N TYR A 159 11.44 -7.40 2.54
CA TYR A 159 11.63 -8.77 3.03
C TYR A 159 11.31 -8.87 4.52
N ASP A 160 10.35 -9.72 4.86
CA ASP A 160 10.02 -10.10 6.23
C ASP A 160 10.50 -11.53 6.48
N ASP A 161 11.20 -11.74 7.59
CA ASP A 161 11.69 -13.07 7.98
C ASP A 161 10.65 -13.90 8.72
N GLY A 162 9.46 -13.35 8.98
CA GLY A 162 8.34 -13.99 9.64
C GLY A 162 8.50 -14.12 11.15
N LYS A 163 9.53 -13.52 11.76
CA LYS A 163 9.93 -13.79 13.16
C LYS A 163 9.43 -12.76 14.17
N ILE A 164 8.53 -11.86 13.77
CA ILE A 164 7.95 -10.84 14.66
C ILE A 164 7.24 -11.46 15.88
N ASP A 165 6.62 -12.63 15.73
CA ASP A 165 6.07 -13.40 16.85
C ASP A 165 6.90 -14.67 17.11
N PRO A 166 7.81 -14.68 18.11
CA PRO A 166 8.67 -15.83 18.39
C PRO A 166 7.90 -17.12 18.71
N LYS A 167 6.64 -17.02 19.16
CA LYS A 167 5.81 -18.19 19.50
C LYS A 167 5.12 -18.80 18.29
N ASN A 168 4.92 -18.01 17.22
CA ASN A 168 4.26 -18.45 16.00
C ASN A 168 5.02 -17.84 14.79
N PRO A 169 6.24 -18.32 14.52
CA PRO A 169 7.00 -17.83 13.38
C PRO A 169 6.28 -18.19 12.08
N GLU A 170 6.26 -17.25 11.15
CA GLU A 170 5.77 -17.46 9.79
C GLU A 170 6.97 -17.80 8.88
N ASP A 171 6.72 -18.49 7.75
CA ASP A 171 7.75 -18.67 6.74
C ASP A 171 8.18 -17.31 6.17
N PRO A 172 9.46 -17.08 5.86
CA PRO A 172 9.89 -15.82 5.25
C PRO A 172 9.14 -15.51 3.95
N PHE A 173 8.81 -14.24 3.77
CA PHE A 173 8.07 -13.77 2.60
C PHE A 173 8.57 -12.40 2.13
N TYR A 174 8.25 -12.07 0.88
CA TYR A 174 8.40 -10.70 0.39
C TYR A 174 7.05 -10.02 0.40
N GLU A 175 6.98 -8.83 0.98
CA GLU A 175 5.78 -7.99 0.97
C GLU A 175 6.00 -6.68 0.24
N THR A 176 4.93 -5.92 -0.01
CA THR A 176 5.00 -4.66 -0.74
C THR A 176 3.88 -3.72 -0.31
N ILE A 177 4.18 -2.43 -0.22
CA ILE A 177 3.17 -1.37 -0.05
C ILE A 177 2.60 -0.92 -1.40
N TRP A 178 3.10 -1.41 -2.54
CA TRP A 178 2.74 -0.87 -3.86
C TRP A 178 1.25 -0.98 -4.16
N ARG A 179 0.62 -2.10 -3.76
CA ARG A 179 -0.82 -2.25 -3.94
C ARG A 179 -1.61 -1.29 -3.06
N ASP A 180 -1.16 -1.08 -1.83
CA ASP A 180 -1.76 -0.14 -0.90
C ASP A 180 -1.61 1.30 -1.44
N MET A 181 -0.45 1.66 -1.98
CA MET A 181 -0.23 2.94 -2.67
C MET A 181 -1.16 3.11 -3.87
N VAL A 182 -1.38 2.07 -4.68
CA VAL A 182 -2.31 2.11 -5.82
C VAL A 182 -3.74 2.30 -5.37
N ASP A 183 -4.17 1.53 -4.36
CA ASP A 183 -5.55 1.56 -3.88
C ASP A 183 -5.87 2.86 -3.10
N LEU A 184 -4.86 3.52 -2.54
CA LEU A 184 -4.98 4.79 -1.81
C LEU A 184 -4.60 6.03 -2.62
N TYR A 185 -4.12 5.86 -3.86
CA TYR A 185 -3.52 6.94 -4.67
C TYR A 185 -4.42 8.16 -4.81
N GLU A 186 -5.72 7.96 -5.10
CA GLU A 186 -6.67 9.05 -5.32
C GLU A 186 -7.13 9.71 -4.00
N PHE A 187 -6.86 9.10 -2.84
CA PHE A 187 -7.36 9.58 -1.54
C PHE A 187 -6.32 10.37 -0.75
N VAL A 188 -5.06 10.36 -1.17
CA VAL A 188 -4.00 11.17 -0.57
C VAL A 188 -3.91 12.49 -1.31
N ALA A 189 -4.36 13.58 -0.68
CA ALA A 189 -4.23 14.92 -1.25
C ALA A 189 -2.76 15.35 -1.32
N THR A 190 -2.40 16.05 -2.39
CA THR A 190 -1.14 16.78 -2.52
C THR A 190 -1.42 18.28 -2.63
N GLU A 191 -0.40 19.11 -2.39
CA GLU A 191 -0.52 20.56 -2.52
C GLU A 191 -1.04 20.98 -3.91
N ASP A 192 -0.65 20.25 -4.96
CA ASP A 192 -1.13 20.46 -6.33
C ASP A 192 -2.64 20.20 -6.49
N ASP A 193 -3.22 19.27 -5.71
CA ASP A 193 -4.65 18.95 -5.76
C ASP A 193 -5.49 20.08 -5.12
N ASN A 194 -4.97 20.71 -4.07
CA ASN A 194 -5.65 21.80 -3.36
C ASN A 194 -5.72 23.10 -4.19
N ILE A 195 -4.81 23.31 -5.15
CA ILE A 195 -4.81 24.48 -6.04
C ILE A 195 -5.95 24.36 -7.07
N LEU A 196 -6.22 23.15 -7.59
CA LEU A 196 -7.26 22.90 -8.59
C LEU A 196 -8.69 23.00 -8.05
N GLU A 197 -8.92 22.73 -6.76
CA GLU A 197 -10.23 22.93 -6.12
C GLU A 197 -10.52 24.40 -5.75
N SER A 198 -9.52 25.27 -5.85
CA SER A 198 -9.62 26.68 -5.42
C SER A 198 -9.94 27.67 -6.54
N GLU A 199 -9.97 27.26 -7.81
CA GLU A 199 -10.39 28.15 -8.91
C GLU A 199 -11.93 28.17 -9.02
N PRO A 200 -12.61 29.30 -8.71
CA PRO A 200 -14.03 29.41 -8.98
C PRO A 200 -14.23 29.39 -10.49
N ALA A 201 -15.09 28.48 -10.96
CA ALA A 201 -15.52 28.41 -12.35
C ALA A 201 -16.00 29.79 -12.81
N LYS A 202 -15.19 30.47 -13.63
CA LYS A 202 -15.61 31.68 -14.34
C LYS A 202 -16.68 31.25 -15.36
N MET A 203 -17.94 31.27 -14.94
CA MET A 203 -19.06 31.28 -15.88
C MET A 203 -19.03 32.62 -16.61
N GLU A 204 -18.45 32.64 -17.81
CA GLU A 204 -18.71 33.71 -18.77
C GLU A 204 -20.19 33.66 -19.16
N VAL A 205 -20.99 34.52 -18.54
CA VAL A 205 -22.32 34.85 -19.03
C VAL A 205 -22.12 35.75 -20.24
N LYS A 206 -22.27 35.19 -21.44
CA LYS A 206 -22.44 35.99 -22.64
C LYS A 206 -23.85 36.59 -22.62
N SER A 207 -23.92 37.91 -22.52
CA SER A 207 -25.09 38.74 -22.80
C SER A 207 -24.87 39.52 -24.08
#